data_AF-A0AA38L974-F1
#
_entry.id   AF-A0AA38L974-F1
#
_cell.length_a   1.000
_cell.length_b   1.000
_cell.length_c   1.000
_cell.angle_alpha   90.00
_cell.angle_beta   90.00
_cell.angle_gamma   90.00
#
_symmetry.space_group_name_H-M   'P 1'
#
loop_
_entity.id
_entity.type
_entity.pdbx_description
1 polymer ?
#
loop_
_entity_poly.entity_id
_entity_poly.type
_entity_poly.pdbx_seq_one_letter_code
_entity_poly.pdbx_strand_id
1 'polypeptide(L)' 'GKEAFEGIKKSIVKTPMLACPDFSKDFIIYCYATENTLAVVLTQKNYEDHELPIAFMSYVLKAHELKYTMMEKHAFAV' A
#
# COMPACT_ATOMS: atom_id res chain seq x y z
N GLY A 1 -3.14 -4.23 13.65
CA GLY A 1 -3.71 -3.41 12.57
C GLY A 1 -3.06 -2.03 12.51
N LYS A 2 -3.54 -1.09 13.33
CA LYS A 2 -3.05 0.30 13.38
C LYS A 2 -1.54 0.42 13.67
N GLU A 3 -1.02 -0.38 14.61
CA GLU A 3 0.39 -0.35 14.98
C GLU A 3 1.32 -0.92 13.90
N ALA A 4 0.87 -1.93 13.14
CA ALA A 4 1.63 -2.47 12.02
C ALA A 4 1.70 -1.44 10.87
N PHE A 5 0.60 -0.75 10.58
CA PHE A 5 0.57 0.32 9.59
C PHE A 5 1.41 1.53 9.99
N GLU A 6 1.35 1.95 11.26
CA GLU A 6 2.21 3.00 11.78
C GLU A 6 3.68 2.56 11.83
N GLY A 7 3.96 1.27 12.06
CA GLY A 7 5.28 0.67 11.94
C GLY A 7 5.82 0.74 10.52
N ILE A 8 5.00 0.40 9.52
CA ILE A 8 5.34 0.50 8.10
C ILE A 8 5.57 1.97 7.72
N LYS A 9 4.66 2.88 8.08
CA LYS A 9 4.84 4.33 7.88
C LYS A 9 6.14 4.83 8.50
N LYS A 10 6.42 4.50 9.77
CA LYS A 10 7.62 4.96 10.47
C LYS A 10 8.90 4.39 9.88
N SER A 11 8.88 3.14 9.44
CA SER A 11 10.03 2.49 8.81
C SER A 11 10.32 3.09 7.44
N ILE A 12 9.27 3.51 6.72
CA ILE A 12 9.38 4.11 5.38
C ILE A 12 9.74 5.60 5.46
N VAL A 13 9.17 6.36 6.41
CA VAL A 13 9.54 7.77 6.66
C VAL A 13 11.02 7.90 7.07
N LYS A 14 11.61 6.85 7.64
CA LYS A 14 13.04 6.79 7.99
C LYS A 14 13.97 6.55 6.79
N THR A 15 13.46 6.15 5.62
CA THR A 15 14.28 5.84 4.44
C THR A 15 13.90 6.78 3.29
N PRO A 16 14.77 7.71 2.88
CA PRO A 16 14.35 8.78 1.98
C PRO A 16 14.27 8.30 0.53
N MET A 17 13.25 8.84 -0.16
CA MET A 17 12.96 8.81 -1.60
C MET A 17 12.21 7.60 -2.14
N LEU A 18 10.99 7.89 -2.61
CA LEU A 18 10.29 7.05 -3.56
C LEU A 18 11.20 6.83 -4.77
N ALA A 19 11.36 5.57 -5.17
CA ALA A 19 12.05 5.24 -6.39
C ALA A 19 11.17 5.62 -7.60
N CYS A 20 11.80 6.03 -8.70
CA CYS A 20 11.09 6.20 -9.95
C CYS A 20 10.65 4.83 -10.47
N PRO A 21 9.41 4.69 -10.97
CA PRO A 21 8.94 3.43 -11.54
C PRO A 21 9.75 3.05 -12.77
N ASP A 22 10.19 1.80 -12.81
CA ASP A 22 10.74 1.15 -14.00
C ASP A 22 9.65 0.27 -14.60
N PHE A 23 8.98 0.77 -15.65
CA PHE A 23 7.89 0.05 -16.31
C PHE A 23 8.32 -1.22 -17.05
N SER A 24 9.63 -1.51 -17.13
CA SER A 24 10.14 -2.77 -17.68
C SER A 24 10.21 -3.90 -16.66
N LYS A 25 10.00 -3.60 -15.37
CA LYS A 25 10.08 -4.57 -14.27
C LYS A 25 8.71 -4.75 -13.61
N ASP A 26 8.55 -5.87 -12.92
CA ASP A 26 7.32 -6.16 -12.19
C ASP A 26 7.12 -5.20 -11.02
N PHE A 27 5.85 -4.85 -10.77
CA PHE A 27 5.43 -4.12 -9.59
C PHE A 27 4.92 -5.09 -8.53
N ILE A 28 5.15 -4.75 -7.26
CA ILE A 28 4.63 -5.48 -6.11
C ILE A 28 3.65 -4.55 -5.40
N ILE A 29 2.46 -5.07 -5.10
CA ILE A 29 1.39 -4.33 -4.44
C ILE A 29 1.11 -4.96 -3.08
N TYR A 30 1.25 -4.14 -2.04
CA TYR A 30 0.78 -4.48 -0.70
C TYR A 30 -0.49 -3.71 -0.40
N CYS A 31 -1.60 -4.44 -0.29
CA CYS A 31 -2.88 -3.89 0.12
C CYS A 31 -3.17 -4.23 1.58
N TYR A 32 -3.67 -3.25 2.32
CA TYR A 32 -4.25 -3.44 3.63
C TYR A 32 -5.58 -2.70 3.75
N ALA A 33 -6.67 -3.45 3.94
CA ALA A 33 -7.98 -2.90 4.20
C ALA A 33 -8.37 -3.06 5.68
N THR A 34 -8.98 -2.03 6.25
CA THR A 34 -9.70 -2.07 7.54
C THR A 34 -11.19 -1.87 7.28
N GLU A 35 -11.98 -1.83 8.35
CA GLU A 35 -13.42 -1.55 8.25
C GLU A 35 -13.73 -0.20 7.58
N ASN A 36 -12.86 0.80 7.72
CA ASN A 36 -13.12 2.17 7.28
C ASN A 36 -12.05 2.73 6.35
N THR A 37 -10.93 2.05 6.18
CA THR A 37 -9.80 2.60 5.42
C THR A 37 -9.17 1.54 4.55
N LEU A 38 -8.66 1.99 3.42
CA LEU A 38 -7.80 1.23 2.56
C LEU A 38 -6.42 1.89 2.51
N ALA A 39 -5.37 1.08 2.54
CA ALA A 39 -4.01 1.51 2.29
C ALA A 39 -3.37 0.57 1.28
N VAL A 40 -2.61 1.16 0.35
CA VAL A 40 -1.87 0.44 -0.67
C VAL A 40 -0.46 1.00 -0.74
N VAL A 41 0.52 0.10 -0.81
CA VAL A 41 1.91 0.44 -1.09
C VAL A 41 2.29 -0.23 -2.41
N LEU A 42 2.78 0.57 -3.35
CA LEU A 42 3.38 0.09 -4.58
C LEU A 42 4.89 0.08 -4.39
N THR A 43 5.51 -1.06 -4.63
CA THR A 43 6.95 -1.29 -4.51
C THR A 43 7.49 -1.95 -5.77
N GLN A 44 8.80 -1.90 -5.93
CA GLN A 44 9.50 -2.53 -7.04
C GLN A 44 10.91 -2.94 -6.61
N LYS A 45 11.39 -4.08 -7.11
CA LYS A 45 12.76 -4.53 -6.86
C LYS A 45 13.76 -3.78 -7.75
N ASN A 46 14.81 -3.25 -7.14
CA ASN A 46 15.93 -2.65 -7.87
C ASN A 46 16.84 -3.74 -8.48
N TYR A 47 17.95 -3.34 -9.11
CA TYR A 47 18.90 -4.29 -9.71
C TYR A 47 19.65 -5.16 -8.69
N GLU A 48 19.65 -4.78 -7.41
CA GLU A 48 20.25 -5.51 -6.30
C GLU A 48 19.23 -6.39 -5.54
N ASP A 49 18.04 -6.59 -6.12
CA ASP A 49 16.93 -7.32 -5.53
C ASP A 49 16.35 -6.70 -4.24
N HIS A 50 16.70 -5.43 -3.96
CA HIS A 50 16.12 -4.66 -2.86
C HIS A 50 14.77 -4.06 -3.28
N GLU A 51 13.77 -4.28 -2.45
CA GLU A 51 12.43 -3.72 -2.67
C GLU A 51 12.36 -2.25 -2.24
N LEU A 52 12.07 -1.38 -3.20
CA LEU A 52 11.98 0.06 -3.01
C LEU A 52 10.53 0.53 -3.19
N PRO A 53 10.05 1.46 -2.33
CA PRO A 53 8.72 2.04 -2.49
C PRO A 53 8.66 2.98 -3.70
N ILE A 54 7.61 2.83 -4.51
CA ILE A 54 7.30 3.67 -5.68
C ILE A 54 6.19 4.67 -5.35
N ALA A 55 5.13 4.21 -4.69
CA ALA A 55 3.99 5.06 -4.35
C ALA A 55 3.23 4.56 -3.11
N PHE A 56 2.54 5.49 -2.46
CA PHE A 56 1.63 5.23 -1.35
C PHE A 56 0.24 5.75 -1.70
N MET A 57 -0.78 4.94 -1.50
CA MET A 57 -2.17 5.36 -1.61
C MET A 57 -2.91 5.01 -0.32
N SER A 58 -3.70 5.94 0.18
CA SER A 58 -4.62 5.66 1.29
C SER A 58 -5.96 6.29 0.99
N TYR A 59 -7.03 5.52 1.19
CA TYR A 59 -8.38 5.92 0.91
C TYR A 59 -9.26 5.66 2.14
N VAL A 60 -10.07 6.64 2.53
CA VAL A 60 -11.07 6.45 3.59
C VAL A 60 -12.38 6.07 2.92
N LEU A 61 -12.93 4.92 3.29
CA LEU A 61 -14.16 4.37 2.73
C LEU A 61 -15.35 5.28 3.09
N LYS A 62 -16.13 5.66 2.09
CA LYS A 62 -17.34 6.47 2.23
C LYS A 62 -18.50 5.62 2.76
N ALA A 63 -19.56 6.28 3.24
CA ALA A 63 -20.69 5.61 3.90
C ALA A 63 -21.32 4.45 3.12
N HIS A 64 -21.26 4.47 1.78
CA HIS A 64 -21.75 3.36 0.95
C HIS A 64 -20.76 2.18 0.89
N GLU A 65 -19.46 2.45 0.94
CA GLU A 65 -18.36 1.47 0.88
C GLU A 65 -18.08 0.82 2.25
N LEU A 66 -18.56 1.41 3.34
CA LEU A 66 -18.51 0.80 4.68
C LEU A 66 -19.34 -0.48 4.78
N LYS A 67 -20.39 -0.59 3.96
CA LYS A 67 -21.29 -1.76 3.92
C LYS A 67 -20.66 -2.97 3.23
N TYR A 68 -19.53 -2.79 2.54
CA TYR A 68 -18.79 -3.89 1.93
C TYR A 68 -18.30 -4.87 3.00
N THR A 69 -18.44 -6.15 2.69
CA THR A 69 -17.79 -7.23 3.42
C THR A 69 -16.26 -7.06 3.35
N MET A 70 -15.53 -7.69 4.27
CA MET A 70 -14.06 -7.63 4.25
C MET A 70 -13.45 -8.14 2.93
N MET A 71 -14.11 -9.09 2.26
CA MET A 71 -13.67 -9.60 0.96
C MET A 71 -13.89 -8.56 -0.15
N GLU A 72 -15.04 -7.89 -0.17
CA GLU A 72 -15.31 -6.80 -1.11
C GLU A 72 -14.39 -5.59 -0.89
N LYS A 73 -14.03 -5.27 0.37
CA LYS A 73 -13.06 -4.21 0.68
C LYS A 73 -11.65 -4.54 0.20
N HIS A 74 -11.24 -5.82 0.25
CA HIS A 74 -9.99 -6.26 -0.35
C HIS A 74 -10.04 -6.24 -1.88
N ALA A 75 -11.16 -6.65 -2.49
CA ALA A 75 -11.32 -6.59 -3.93
C ALA A 75 -11.35 -5.15 -4.46
N PHE A 76 -11.93 -4.20 -3.72
CA PHE A 76 -11.93 -2.77 -4.07
C PHE A 76 -10.52 -2.15 -4.08
N ALA A 77 -9.56 -2.81 -3.43
CA ALA A 77 -8.22 -2.31 -3.29
C ALA A 77 -7.24 -2.71 -4.39
N VAL A 78 -7.64 -3.69 -5.21
CA VAL A 78 -6.87 -4.28 -6.31
C VAL A 78 -7.39 -3.71 -7.61
#